data_AF-A0A1K2HXQ1-F1
#
_entry.id   AF-A0A1K2HXQ1-F1
#
_cell.length_a   1.000
_cell.length_b   1.000
_cell.length_c   1.000
_cell.angle_alpha   90.00
_cell.angle_beta   90.00
_cell.angle_gamma   90.00
#
_symmetry.space_group_name_H-M   'P 1'
#
loop_
_entity.id
_entity.type
_entity.pdbx_description
1 polymer ?
#
loop_
_entity_poly.entity_id
_entity_poly.type
_entity_poly.pdbx_seq_one_letter_code
_entity_poly.pdbx_strand_id
1 'polypeptide(L)'
;MTLDIFPAIRHVAALILGASVSCVLSLPSLADAASALPPGPREALADRVGNDVATLETLLGQSRSAEAWQAELQGSADPAVLAALGDYLARIAPAPTEASDVTSIVAALPADGKQLFVDNCLSCHGGDKYFLRQEKDFEAWMGIFDAPYHRRQLTGEGEREMFAGYAAITTPLALDPVPEALADKD
;
A
#
# COMPACT_ATOMS: atom_id res chain seq x y z
N MET A 1 -19.78 84.23 -33.27
CA MET A 1 -19.97 85.00 -32.03
C MET A 1 -20.12 84.00 -30.90
N THR A 2 -19.21 84.10 -29.91
CA THR A 2 -19.15 83.44 -28.58
C THR A 2 -19.06 81.89 -28.56
N LEU A 3 -17.91 81.27 -28.26
CA LEU A 3 -17.25 81.08 -26.94
C LEU A 3 -18.21 80.34 -25.96
N ASP A 4 -17.89 79.26 -25.23
CA ASP A 4 -16.61 78.74 -24.76
C ASP A 4 -16.84 77.47 -23.88
N ILE A 5 -15.75 76.77 -23.52
CA ILE A 5 -15.49 75.97 -22.28
C ILE A 5 -15.81 74.44 -22.20
N PHE A 6 -14.69 73.69 -22.14
CA PHE A 6 -14.32 72.35 -21.61
C PHE A 6 -15.04 71.88 -20.30
N PRO A 7 -14.98 70.58 -19.85
CA PRO A 7 -13.77 69.75 -19.86
C PRO A 7 -13.90 68.21 -20.03
N ALA A 8 -12.70 67.63 -20.12
CA ALA A 8 -12.32 66.23 -20.26
C ALA A 8 -12.91 65.29 -19.20
N ILE A 9 -13.26 64.08 -19.62
CA ILE A 9 -13.41 62.92 -18.75
C ILE A 9 -12.46 61.83 -19.28
N ARG A 10 -11.33 61.67 -18.59
CA ARG A 10 -10.40 60.54 -18.76
C ARG A 10 -11.01 59.36 -18.02
N HIS A 11 -11.58 58.39 -18.73
CA HIS A 11 -11.95 57.11 -18.14
C HIS A 11 -10.69 56.25 -18.00
N VAL A 12 -10.10 56.25 -16.81
CA VAL A 12 -9.15 55.22 -16.39
C VAL A 12 -9.99 53.97 -16.06
N ALA A 13 -10.01 53.01 -16.98
CA ALA A 13 -10.54 51.69 -16.70
C ALA A 13 -9.57 50.96 -15.76
N ALA A 14 -9.89 50.91 -14.48
CA ALA A 14 -9.20 50.08 -13.51
C ALA A 14 -9.58 48.61 -13.77
N LEU A 15 -8.69 47.85 -14.40
CA LEU A 15 -8.76 46.39 -14.44
C LEU A 15 -8.41 45.87 -13.03
N ILE A 16 -9.42 45.47 -12.26
CA ILE A 16 -9.23 44.66 -11.06
C ILE A 16 -9.03 43.22 -11.55
N LEU A 17 -7.77 42.82 -11.71
CA LEU A 17 -7.41 41.43 -11.93
C LEU A 17 -7.48 40.72 -10.56
N GLY A 18 -8.65 40.13 -10.27
CA GLY A 18 -8.83 39.29 -9.09
C GLY A 18 -7.96 38.04 -9.20
N ALA A 19 -6.85 38.00 -8.48
CA ALA A 19 -6.08 36.79 -8.29
C ALA A 19 -6.85 35.88 -7.33
N SER A 20 -7.65 34.97 -7.89
CA SER A 20 -8.24 33.86 -7.14
C SER A 20 -7.10 32.94 -6.68
N VAL A 21 -6.65 33.09 -5.44
CA VAL A 21 -5.79 32.10 -4.80
C VAL A 21 -6.68 30.89 -4.50
N SER A 22 -6.77 29.97 -5.45
CA SER A 22 -7.32 28.65 -5.21
C SER A 22 -6.35 27.91 -4.29
N CYS A 23 -6.69 27.86 -3.00
CA CYS A 23 -6.04 26.97 -2.05
C CYS A 23 -6.40 25.53 -2.48
N VAL A 24 -5.52 24.89 -3.24
CA VAL A 24 -5.66 23.47 -3.58
C VAL A 24 -5.35 22.70 -2.30
N LEU A 25 -6.39 22.18 -1.65
CA LEU A 25 -6.23 21.19 -0.59
C LEU A 25 -5.67 19.93 -1.25
N SER A 26 -4.38 19.65 -1.03
CA SER A 26 -3.75 18.39 -1.45
C SER A 26 -4.31 17.27 -0.58
N LEU A 27 -5.29 16.52 -1.10
CA LEU A 27 -5.70 15.28 -0.47
C LEU A 27 -4.56 14.26 -0.61
N PRO A 28 -4.23 13.49 0.44
CA PRO A 28 -3.22 12.46 0.35
C PRO A 28 -3.62 11.42 -0.69
N SER A 29 -2.66 11.02 -1.52
CA SER A 29 -2.88 10.02 -2.56
C SER A 29 -2.88 8.60 -1.98
N LEU A 30 -3.44 7.63 -2.73
CA LEU A 30 -3.33 6.21 -2.37
C LEU A 30 -1.87 5.74 -2.29
N ALA A 31 -0.97 6.35 -3.07
CA ALA A 31 0.46 6.04 -3.01
C ALA A 31 1.09 6.50 -1.68
N ASP A 32 0.73 7.70 -1.21
CA ASP A 32 1.16 8.19 0.10
C ASP A 32 0.68 7.24 1.21
N ALA A 33 -0.58 6.81 1.14
CA ALA A 33 -1.16 5.86 2.08
C ALA A 33 -0.45 4.50 2.05
N ALA A 34 -0.17 3.96 0.86
CA ALA A 34 0.56 2.69 0.71
C ALA A 34 1.99 2.75 1.29
N SER A 35 2.67 3.89 1.13
CA SER A 35 4.01 4.10 1.69
C SER A 35 4.02 4.26 3.21
N ALA A 36 2.88 4.60 3.83
CA ALA A 36 2.73 4.74 5.27
C ALA A 36 2.50 3.40 5.99
N LEU A 37 2.18 2.32 5.25
CA LEU A 37 2.10 0.97 5.79
C LEU A 37 3.49 0.34 5.91
N PRO A 38 3.69 -0.63 6.84
CA PRO A 38 4.92 -1.42 6.87
C PRO A 38 5.25 -2.04 5.50
N PRO A 39 6.52 -2.38 5.24
CA PRO A 39 6.89 -3.07 4.03
C PRO A 39 6.08 -4.34 3.80
N GLY A 40 5.64 -4.55 2.56
CA GLY A 40 4.98 -5.79 2.15
C GLY A 40 6.01 -6.90 1.96
N PRO A 41 5.62 -8.19 1.97
CA PRO A 41 6.51 -9.29 1.68
C PRO A 41 7.34 -9.15 0.40
N ARG A 42 6.79 -8.64 -0.71
CA ARG A 42 7.57 -8.43 -1.95
C ARG A 42 8.60 -7.33 -1.82
N GLU A 43 8.26 -6.24 -1.13
CA GLU A 43 9.20 -5.16 -0.81
C GLU A 43 10.33 -5.69 0.09
N ALA A 44 9.98 -6.44 1.15
CA ALA A 44 10.95 -7.04 2.06
C ALA A 44 11.86 -8.08 1.37
N LEU A 45 11.33 -8.84 0.41
CA LEU A 45 12.12 -9.77 -0.41
C LEU A 45 13.12 -9.00 -1.28
N ALA A 46 12.66 -7.98 -2.00
CA ALA A 46 13.51 -7.15 -2.86
C ALA A 46 14.63 -6.46 -2.05
N ASP A 47 14.29 -5.88 -0.90
CA ASP A 47 15.27 -5.25 0.00
C ASP A 47 16.30 -6.24 0.51
N ARG A 48 15.89 -7.47 0.84
CA ARG A 48 16.78 -8.51 1.37
C ARG A 48 17.79 -8.99 0.32
N VAL A 49 17.36 -9.18 -0.92
CA VAL A 49 18.23 -9.71 -1.99
C VAL A 49 18.98 -8.60 -2.74
N GLY A 50 18.53 -7.35 -2.65
CA GLY A 50 19.09 -6.25 -3.42
C GLY A 50 18.98 -6.52 -4.93
N ASN A 51 20.11 -6.45 -5.64
CA ASN A 51 20.17 -6.80 -7.07
C ASN A 51 20.66 -8.24 -7.33
N ASP A 52 20.75 -9.09 -6.30
CA ASP A 52 21.27 -10.44 -6.41
C ASP A 52 20.20 -11.43 -6.87
N VAL A 53 20.13 -11.63 -8.20
CA VAL A 53 19.24 -12.59 -8.84
C VAL A 53 19.51 -14.02 -8.37
N ALA A 54 20.77 -14.42 -8.18
CA ALA A 54 21.09 -15.80 -7.79
C ALA A 54 20.61 -16.12 -6.37
N THR A 55 20.71 -15.15 -5.46
CA THR A 55 20.12 -15.26 -4.12
C THR A 55 18.59 -15.35 -4.19
N LEU A 56 17.95 -14.51 -5.02
CA LEU A 56 16.50 -14.55 -5.21
C LEU A 56 16.02 -15.91 -5.77
N GLU A 57 16.68 -16.42 -6.82
CA GLU A 57 16.40 -17.74 -7.40
C GLU A 57 16.57 -18.85 -6.37
N THR A 58 17.62 -18.76 -5.55
CA THR A 58 17.85 -19.73 -4.47
C THR A 58 16.71 -19.74 -3.46
N LEU A 59 16.20 -18.57 -3.06
CA LEU A 59 15.08 -18.48 -2.13
C LEU A 59 13.77 -18.98 -2.76
N LEU A 60 13.46 -18.53 -3.98
CA LEU A 60 12.22 -18.90 -4.69
C LEU A 60 12.21 -20.35 -5.15
N GLY A 61 13.36 -21.02 -5.24
CA GLY A 61 13.45 -22.45 -5.56
C GLY A 61 13.19 -23.40 -4.39
N GLN A 62 12.99 -22.88 -3.17
CA GLN A 62 12.90 -23.71 -1.96
C GLN A 62 11.48 -23.80 -1.41
N SER A 63 10.94 -25.01 -1.35
CA SER A 63 9.71 -25.28 -0.61
C SER A 63 10.03 -25.49 0.88
N ARG A 64 9.50 -24.63 1.74
CA ARG A 64 9.68 -24.69 3.20
C ARG A 64 8.39 -24.27 3.90
N SER A 65 8.22 -24.70 5.15
CA SER A 65 7.13 -24.20 5.99
C SER A 65 7.38 -22.75 6.42
N ALA A 66 6.33 -22.05 6.85
CA ALA A 66 6.45 -20.67 7.34
C ALA A 66 7.42 -20.59 8.53
N GLU A 67 7.40 -21.57 9.45
CA GLU A 67 8.28 -21.63 10.61
C GLU A 67 9.74 -21.83 10.20
N ALA A 68 9.98 -22.68 9.20
CA ALA A 68 11.32 -22.91 8.66
C ALA A 68 11.85 -21.66 7.96
N TRP A 69 10.99 -20.93 7.24
CA TRP A 69 11.37 -19.63 6.67
C TRP A 69 11.65 -18.60 7.75
N GLN A 70 10.80 -18.46 8.77
CA GLN A 70 11.02 -17.53 9.88
C GLN A 70 12.32 -17.80 10.63
N ALA A 71 12.67 -19.08 10.82
CA ALA A 71 13.94 -19.46 11.44
C ALA A 71 15.15 -19.06 10.60
N GLU A 72 15.04 -19.05 9.26
CA GLU A 72 16.10 -18.63 8.34
C GLU A 72 16.15 -17.11 8.13
N LEU A 73 14.99 -16.48 8.03
CA LEU A 73 14.79 -15.05 7.83
C LEU A 73 15.01 -14.31 9.15
N GLN A 74 16.23 -14.37 9.67
CA GLN A 74 16.70 -13.54 10.78
C GLN A 74 17.40 -12.28 10.25
N GLY A 75 17.54 -11.26 11.09
CA GLY A 75 18.23 -10.02 10.75
C GLY A 75 17.74 -8.80 11.52
N SER A 76 18.10 -7.62 11.02
CA SER A 76 17.75 -6.32 11.64
C SER A 76 16.41 -5.73 11.20
N ALA A 77 15.67 -6.42 10.32
CA ALA A 77 14.34 -5.99 9.91
C ALA A 77 13.32 -6.23 11.04
N ASP A 78 12.17 -5.58 10.94
CA ASP A 78 11.04 -5.76 11.86
C ASP A 78 10.62 -7.26 11.90
N PRO A 79 10.48 -7.87 13.09
CA PRO A 79 10.05 -9.25 13.23
C PRO A 79 8.72 -9.57 12.52
N ALA A 80 7.75 -8.66 12.51
CA ALA A 80 6.47 -8.85 11.82
C ALA A 80 6.65 -8.86 10.30
N VAL A 81 7.54 -8.01 9.76
CA VAL A 81 7.88 -8.00 8.32
C VAL A 81 8.56 -9.30 7.92
N LEU A 82 9.51 -9.79 8.73
CA LEU A 82 10.19 -11.07 8.48
C LEU A 82 9.22 -12.26 8.59
N ALA A 83 8.30 -12.23 9.56
CA ALA A 83 7.27 -13.23 9.70
C ALA A 83 6.32 -13.26 8.51
N ALA A 84 5.89 -12.09 8.02
CA ALA A 84 5.04 -11.97 6.84
C ALA A 84 5.75 -12.41 5.56
N LEU A 85 7.05 -12.09 5.41
CA LEU A 85 7.88 -12.60 4.31
C LEU A 85 7.98 -14.14 4.33
N GLY A 86 8.17 -14.73 5.51
CA GLY A 86 8.24 -16.19 5.65
C GLY A 86 6.92 -16.89 5.32
N ASP A 87 5.80 -16.36 5.78
CA ASP A 87 4.46 -16.87 5.43
C ASP A 87 4.19 -16.74 3.92
N TYR A 88 4.57 -15.60 3.32
CA TYR A 88 4.46 -15.38 1.89
C TYR A 88 5.27 -16.41 1.08
N LEU A 89 6.56 -16.58 1.38
CA LEU A 89 7.42 -17.55 0.69
C LEU A 89 6.95 -18.99 0.87
N ALA A 90 6.39 -19.35 2.04
CA ALA A 90 5.83 -20.68 2.27
C ALA A 90 4.64 -21.01 1.36
N ARG A 91 3.92 -19.99 0.88
CA ARG A 91 2.74 -20.15 0.02
C ARG A 91 3.07 -20.09 -1.46
N ILE A 92 4.04 -19.26 -1.85
CA ILE A 92 4.36 -19.04 -3.26
C ILE A 92 5.52 -19.89 -3.78
N ALA A 93 6.39 -20.41 -2.91
CA ALA A 93 7.56 -21.18 -3.32
C ALA A 93 7.22 -22.68 -3.50
N PRO A 94 7.71 -23.34 -4.56
CA PRO A 94 8.68 -22.83 -5.52
C PRO A 94 8.00 -21.95 -6.58
N ALA A 95 8.65 -20.84 -6.95
CA ALA A 95 8.13 -19.88 -7.92
C ALA A 95 9.08 -19.71 -9.11
N PRO A 96 8.57 -19.49 -10.34
CA PRO A 96 9.39 -19.30 -11.52
C PRO A 96 10.14 -17.96 -11.51
N THR A 97 11.34 -17.96 -12.10
CA THR A 97 12.24 -16.79 -12.20
C THR A 97 12.67 -16.55 -13.64
N GLU A 98 11.71 -16.21 -14.50
CA GLU A 98 11.94 -16.10 -15.96
C GLU A 98 12.56 -14.76 -16.41
N ALA A 99 12.75 -13.81 -15.49
CA ALA A 99 13.28 -12.47 -15.79
C ALA A 99 14.75 -12.32 -15.36
N SER A 100 15.44 -11.34 -15.95
CA SER A 100 16.89 -11.16 -15.77
C SER A 100 17.31 -10.29 -14.58
N ASP A 101 16.36 -9.67 -13.88
CA ASP A 101 16.62 -8.75 -12.79
C ASP A 101 15.61 -8.93 -11.65
N VAL A 102 16.04 -8.60 -10.43
CA VAL A 102 15.24 -8.78 -9.20
C VAL A 102 13.91 -8.04 -9.28
N THR A 103 13.88 -6.82 -9.80
CA THR A 103 12.66 -6.01 -9.83
C THR A 103 11.59 -6.69 -10.69
N SER A 104 11.98 -7.14 -11.88
CA SER A 104 11.09 -7.84 -12.80
C SER A 104 10.63 -9.19 -12.24
N ILE A 105 11.52 -9.96 -11.59
CA ILE A 105 11.15 -11.23 -10.95
C ILE A 105 10.14 -10.99 -9.84
N VAL A 106 10.42 -10.09 -8.89
CA VAL A 106 9.55 -9.80 -7.75
C VAL A 106 8.19 -9.26 -8.21
N ALA A 107 8.16 -8.41 -9.25
CA ALA A 107 6.92 -7.89 -9.81
C ALA A 107 6.03 -8.98 -10.45
N ALA A 108 6.62 -10.07 -10.94
CA ALA A 108 5.90 -11.21 -11.52
C ALA A 108 5.34 -12.19 -10.48
N LEU A 109 5.79 -12.10 -9.22
CA LEU A 109 5.26 -12.94 -8.13
C LEU A 109 3.80 -12.57 -7.79
N PRO A 110 3.01 -13.51 -7.25
CA PRO A 110 1.66 -13.22 -6.76
C PRO A 110 1.64 -12.00 -5.84
N ALA A 111 0.58 -11.19 -5.92
CA ALA A 111 0.42 -10.02 -5.05
C ALA A 111 0.49 -10.44 -3.57
N ASP A 112 1.26 -9.72 -2.77
CA ASP A 112 1.32 -9.96 -1.33
C ASP A 112 0.14 -9.30 -0.60
N GLY A 113 -0.04 -9.63 0.69
CA GLY A 113 -1.17 -9.12 1.46
C GLY A 113 -1.21 -7.58 1.62
N LYS A 114 -0.06 -6.89 1.61
CA LYS A 114 -0.02 -5.42 1.61
C LYS A 114 -0.61 -4.88 0.31
N GLN A 115 -0.14 -5.38 -0.83
CA GLN A 115 -0.63 -4.96 -2.13
C GLN A 115 -2.14 -5.25 -2.24
N LEU A 116 -2.58 -6.44 -1.84
CA LEU A 116 -3.99 -6.81 -1.86
C LEU A 116 -4.85 -5.86 -1.01
N PHE A 117 -4.37 -5.46 0.17
CA PHE A 117 -5.04 -4.47 1.01
C PHE A 117 -5.12 -3.10 0.33
N VAL A 118 -4.00 -2.59 -0.21
CA VAL A 118 -3.93 -1.29 -0.89
C VAL A 118 -4.90 -1.24 -2.07
N ASP A 119 -4.92 -2.28 -2.89
CA ASP A 119 -5.69 -2.32 -4.13
C ASP A 119 -7.19 -2.50 -3.90
N ASN A 120 -7.59 -3.22 -2.85
CA ASN A 120 -8.97 -3.69 -2.70
C ASN A 120 -9.72 -3.10 -1.50
N CYS A 121 -9.00 -2.63 -0.48
CA CYS A 121 -9.61 -2.29 0.81
C CYS A 121 -9.37 -0.82 1.21
N LEU A 122 -8.15 -0.33 1.00
CA LEU A 122 -7.69 0.97 1.51
C LEU A 122 -8.53 2.15 1.00
N SER A 123 -8.96 2.11 -0.26
CA SER A 123 -9.75 3.20 -0.86
C SER A 123 -11.14 3.35 -0.25
N CYS A 124 -11.74 2.25 0.21
CA CYS A 124 -13.09 2.23 0.80
C CYS A 124 -13.06 2.44 2.32
N HIS A 125 -12.02 1.97 3.01
CA HIS A 125 -11.98 1.93 4.46
C HIS A 125 -11.01 2.93 5.09
N GLY A 126 -9.97 3.36 4.37
CA GLY A 126 -8.76 3.86 5.01
C GLY A 126 -7.97 2.72 5.67
N GLY A 127 -7.00 3.07 6.49
CA GLY A 127 -6.10 2.12 7.16
C GLY A 127 -6.32 1.98 8.66
N ASP A 128 -6.85 3.01 9.33
CA ASP A 128 -6.81 3.09 10.79
C ASP A 128 -7.68 2.03 11.50
N LYS A 129 -8.98 2.29 11.63
CA LYS A 129 -9.87 1.44 12.42
C LYS A 129 -10.09 0.10 11.77
N TYR A 130 -10.19 0.06 10.45
CA TYR A 130 -10.64 -1.11 9.70
C TYR A 130 -9.52 -2.11 9.38
N PHE A 131 -8.26 -1.72 9.56
CA PHE A 131 -7.12 -2.59 9.35
C PHE A 131 -6.12 -2.55 10.50
N LEU A 132 -5.43 -1.43 10.71
CA LEU A 132 -4.31 -1.32 11.66
C LEU A 132 -4.70 -1.66 13.10
N ARG A 133 -5.91 -1.31 13.54
CA ARG A 133 -6.37 -1.58 14.91
C ARG A 133 -7.08 -2.91 15.10
N GLN A 134 -7.18 -3.73 14.05
CA GLN A 134 -7.91 -4.99 14.15
C GLN A 134 -7.06 -6.04 14.86
N GLU A 135 -7.60 -6.59 15.94
CA GLU A 135 -7.09 -7.80 16.59
C GLU A 135 -7.85 -9.00 16.03
N LYS A 136 -7.29 -9.65 15.00
CA LYS A 136 -7.88 -10.82 14.34
C LYS A 136 -6.79 -11.82 14.00
N ASP A 137 -7.07 -13.09 14.23
CA ASP A 137 -6.27 -14.19 13.70
C ASP A 137 -6.63 -14.46 12.22
N PHE A 138 -5.96 -15.45 11.63
CA PHE A 138 -6.16 -15.85 10.24
C PHE A 138 -7.62 -16.21 9.93
N GLU A 139 -8.27 -16.99 10.79
CA GLU A 139 -9.65 -17.43 10.57
C GLU A 139 -10.63 -16.26 10.65
N ALA A 140 -10.43 -15.35 11.60
CA ALA A 140 -11.22 -14.14 11.73
C ALA A 140 -11.02 -13.19 10.53
N TRP A 141 -9.81 -13.10 9.97
CA TRP A 141 -9.56 -12.35 8.74
C TRP A 141 -10.19 -13.02 7.51
N MET A 142 -10.15 -14.35 7.42
CA MET A 142 -10.87 -15.07 6.35
C MET A 142 -12.38 -14.86 6.43
N GLY A 143 -12.93 -14.80 7.65
CA GLY A 143 -14.36 -14.60 7.87
C GLY A 143 -14.90 -13.26 7.34
N ILE A 144 -14.05 -12.25 7.09
CA ILE A 144 -14.54 -10.98 6.52
C ILE A 144 -15.11 -11.18 5.11
N PHE A 145 -14.65 -12.19 4.38
CA PHE A 145 -15.07 -12.46 3.01
C PHE A 145 -16.48 -13.07 2.92
N ASP A 146 -17.08 -13.46 4.04
CA ASP A 146 -18.48 -13.92 4.08
C ASP A 146 -19.47 -12.76 3.89
N ALA A 147 -19.04 -11.52 4.12
CA ALA A 147 -19.86 -10.35 3.90
C ALA A 147 -20.26 -10.21 2.42
N PRO A 148 -21.51 -9.84 2.09
CA PRO A 148 -21.99 -9.77 0.70
C PRO A 148 -21.16 -8.89 -0.24
N TYR A 149 -20.50 -7.86 0.31
CA TYR A 149 -19.62 -6.97 -0.44
C TYR A 149 -18.20 -7.54 -0.62
N HIS A 150 -17.68 -8.28 0.36
CA HIS A 150 -16.33 -8.85 0.30
C HIS A 150 -16.24 -10.19 -0.41
N ARG A 151 -17.34 -10.96 -0.49
CA ARG A 151 -17.35 -12.27 -1.18
C ARG A 151 -16.97 -12.22 -2.66
N ARG A 152 -16.98 -11.02 -3.25
CA ARG A 152 -16.59 -10.73 -4.63
C ARG A 152 -15.17 -10.16 -4.76
N GLN A 153 -14.52 -9.85 -3.65
CA GLN A 153 -13.14 -9.40 -3.59
C GLN A 153 -12.21 -10.61 -3.47
N LEU A 154 -10.98 -10.44 -3.94
CA LEU A 154 -9.88 -11.41 -3.85
C LEU A 154 -10.34 -12.81 -4.28
N THR A 155 -10.68 -12.95 -5.56
CA THR A 155 -11.24 -14.21 -6.11
C THR A 155 -10.21 -15.03 -6.89
N GLY A 156 -9.00 -14.50 -7.05
CA GLY A 156 -7.87 -15.25 -7.55
C GLY A 156 -7.46 -16.36 -6.58
N GLU A 157 -6.68 -17.31 -7.10
CA GLU A 157 -6.19 -18.45 -6.32
C GLU A 157 -5.32 -17.96 -5.15
N GLY A 158 -5.72 -18.31 -3.93
CA GLY A 158 -4.96 -18.02 -2.71
C GLY A 158 -4.95 -16.56 -2.25
N GLU A 159 -5.61 -15.62 -2.95
CA GLU A 159 -5.53 -14.18 -2.61
C GLU A 159 -6.11 -13.87 -1.22
N ARG A 160 -7.17 -14.56 -0.81
CA ARG A 160 -7.79 -14.37 0.52
C ARG A 160 -6.88 -14.86 1.62
N GLU A 161 -6.29 -16.04 1.42
CA GLU A 161 -5.33 -16.63 2.32
C GLU A 161 -4.06 -15.77 2.41
N MET A 162 -3.62 -15.20 1.29
CA MET A 162 -2.49 -14.27 1.24
C MET A 162 -2.74 -13.00 2.05
N PHE A 163 -3.90 -12.38 1.86
CA PHE A 163 -4.31 -11.22 2.63
C PHE A 163 -4.47 -11.57 4.12
N ALA A 164 -5.18 -12.65 4.44
CA ALA A 164 -5.47 -13.03 5.82
C ALA A 164 -4.20 -13.41 6.60
N GLY A 165 -3.24 -14.11 5.97
CA GLY A 165 -1.94 -14.42 6.56
C GLY A 165 -1.15 -13.16 6.90
N TYR A 166 -1.01 -12.26 5.93
CA TYR A 166 -0.37 -10.96 6.14
C TYR A 166 -1.05 -10.14 7.25
N ALA A 167 -2.38 -10.01 7.19
CA ALA A 167 -3.13 -9.21 8.14
C ALA A 167 -3.04 -9.78 9.56
N ALA A 168 -3.14 -11.10 9.74
CA ALA A 168 -3.01 -11.75 11.04
C ALA A 168 -1.63 -11.55 11.67
N ILE A 169 -0.57 -11.44 10.86
CA ILE A 169 0.81 -11.24 11.33
C ILE A 169 1.09 -9.77 11.65
N THR A 170 0.53 -8.86 10.84
CA THR A 170 0.88 -7.43 10.88
C THR A 170 -0.10 -6.57 11.65
N THR A 171 -1.23 -7.13 12.11
CA THR A 171 -2.23 -6.40 12.90
C THR A 171 -2.46 -7.05 14.28
N PRO A 172 -2.73 -6.27 15.34
CA PRO A 172 -2.79 -4.82 15.34
C PRO A 172 -1.40 -4.18 15.20
N LEU A 173 -1.31 -3.11 14.43
CA LEU A 173 -0.12 -2.27 14.31
C LEU A 173 -0.40 -0.90 14.91
N ALA A 174 0.30 -0.58 15.99
CA ALA A 174 0.22 0.73 16.60
C ALA A 174 1.08 1.73 15.82
N LEU A 175 0.45 2.50 14.93
CA LEU A 175 1.01 3.74 14.40
C LEU A 175 0.52 4.90 15.26
N ASP A 176 1.42 5.62 15.92
CA ASP A 176 1.07 6.77 16.76
C ASP A 176 1.94 8.01 16.42
N PRO A 177 1.37 9.07 15.82
CA PRO A 177 -0.01 9.15 15.34
C PRO A 177 -0.21 8.30 14.07
N VAL A 178 -1.45 7.91 13.78
CA VAL A 178 -1.78 7.30 12.49
C VAL A 178 -1.58 8.35 11.39
N PRO A 179 -0.79 8.06 10.34
CA PRO A 179 -0.59 9.00 9.24
C PRO A 179 -1.92 9.42 8.61
N GLU A 180 -2.07 10.70 8.29
CA GLU A 180 -3.30 11.26 7.70
C GLU A 180 -3.72 10.52 6.42
N ALA A 181 -2.74 10.05 5.64
CA ALA A 181 -2.99 9.27 4.43
C ALA A 181 -3.72 7.93 4.70
N LEU A 182 -3.60 7.39 5.91
CA LEU A 182 -4.26 6.18 6.38
C LEU A 182 -5.54 6.45 7.18
N ALA A 183 -5.96 7.71 7.32
CA ALA A 183 -7.20 8.04 8.01
C ALA A 183 -8.40 7.32 7.37
N ASP A 184 -9.31 6.87 8.23
CA ASP A 184 -10.55 6.22 7.81
C ASP A 184 -11.35 7.12 6.86
N LYS A 185 -12.11 6.49 5.98
CA LYS A 185 -13.06 7.20 5.10
C LYS A 185 -14.43 7.22 5.78
N ASP A 186 -14.99 8.41 5.94
CA ASP A 186 -16.35 8.65 6.44
C ASP A 186 -17.45 8.24 5.43
#